data_AF-A0A9X1PVF4-F1
#
_entry.id   AF-A0A9X1PVF4-F1
#
_cell.length_a   1.000
_cell.length_b   1.000
_cell.length_c   1.000
_cell.angle_alpha   90.00
_cell.angle_beta   90.00
_cell.angle_gamma   90.00
#
_symmetry.space_group_name_H-M   'P 1'
#
loop_
_entity.id
_entity.type
_entity.pdbx_description
1 polymer ?
#
loop_
_entity_poly.entity_id
_entity_poly.type
_entity_poly.pdbx_seq_one_letter_code
_entity_poly.pdbx_strand_id
1 'polypeptide(L)'
;MSGSSTSPAHRLVRPAPRPVGRPALRSVPALPAGASDDLQAEVAVLTELLEVADQSLRRAEEETVSLTEQLQVVQAERDAELEDHLGTLGELERARAEGDALREALLRQGRYEEVAAAAEAPAGLPTSFADLWERLGTLVHVRVTADRRITLALDEQAEARTWAAKAWSGLAALESYAAHRKDGFAGGFHQFCRNPPTGARVYPVSQVAMTETSATMAAYGQERIFPALEGTEAEMQAHLKLAPRGNVCPRVHFLDDVAGKGASGVVVVGYVGPHLRNKRTS
;
A
#
# COMPACT_ATOMS: atom_id res chain seq x y z
N MET A 1 8.31 15.89 75.76
CA MET A 1 8.80 14.50 75.86
C MET A 1 9.63 14.25 74.61
N SER A 2 10.86 14.73 74.55
CA SER A 2 12.06 14.26 75.28
C SER A 2 12.53 12.90 74.75
N GLY A 3 13.70 12.88 74.13
CA GLY A 3 14.34 11.63 73.71
C GLY A 3 15.51 11.78 72.74
N SER A 4 16.39 12.77 72.94
CA SER A 4 17.71 12.82 72.31
C SER A 4 18.57 11.65 72.79
N SER A 5 19.29 10.97 71.90
CA SER A 5 20.40 10.09 72.29
C SER A 5 21.65 10.45 71.52
N THR A 6 22.47 11.25 72.19
CA THR A 6 23.83 11.64 71.81
C THR A 6 24.78 10.60 72.42
N SER A 7 25.60 9.93 71.61
CA SER A 7 26.68 9.06 72.12
C SER A 7 28.03 9.79 72.04
N PRO A 8 28.97 9.53 72.98
CA PRO A 8 30.02 10.46 73.33
C PRO A 8 31.27 10.32 72.45
N ALA A 9 31.88 11.46 72.14
CA ALA A 9 33.19 11.53 71.49
C ALA A 9 34.30 11.09 72.46
N HIS A 10 34.88 9.91 72.23
CA HIS A 10 36.15 9.53 72.84
C HIS A 10 37.29 10.34 72.20
N ARG A 11 37.81 11.31 72.95
CA ARG A 11 39.02 12.07 72.63
C ARG A 11 40.24 11.15 72.81
N LEU A 12 40.68 10.53 71.72
CA LEU A 12 41.99 9.88 71.64
C LEU A 12 43.09 10.96 71.60
N VAL A 13 43.92 11.00 72.64
CA VAL A 13 45.16 11.78 72.67
C VAL A 13 46.12 11.18 71.63
N ARG A 14 46.42 11.93 70.57
CA ARG A 14 47.42 11.54 69.57
C ARG A 14 48.83 11.61 70.19
N PRO A 15 49.63 10.53 70.16
CA PRO A 15 51.05 10.62 70.50
C PRO A 15 51.79 11.41 69.42
N ALA A 16 52.80 12.18 69.83
CA ALA A 16 53.66 12.96 68.94
C ALA A 16 54.32 12.06 67.86
N PRO A 17 54.48 12.53 66.61
CA PRO A 17 55.12 11.74 65.57
C PRO A 17 56.60 11.52 65.91
N ARG A 18 57.00 10.25 65.97
CA ARG A 18 58.42 9.86 65.95
C ARG A 18 59.04 10.30 64.62
N PRO A 19 60.29 10.79 64.60
CA PRO A 19 60.96 11.09 63.34
C PRO A 19 61.14 9.79 62.55
N VAL A 20 60.39 9.67 61.45
CA VAL A 20 60.58 8.61 60.47
C VAL A 20 61.91 8.92 59.77
N GLY A 21 62.93 8.12 60.04
CA GLY A 21 64.20 8.19 59.32
C GLY A 21 63.92 8.12 57.82
N ARG A 22 64.48 9.06 57.04
CA ARG A 22 64.39 9.06 55.58
C ARG A 22 64.75 7.66 55.08
N PRO A 23 63.88 6.94 54.36
CA PRO A 23 64.31 5.73 53.70
C PRO A 23 65.41 6.15 52.73
N ALA A 24 66.58 5.53 52.86
CA ALA A 24 67.65 5.70 51.90
C ALA A 24 67.06 5.42 50.51
N LEU A 25 67.14 6.41 49.62
CA LEU A 25 66.82 6.25 48.21
C LEU A 25 67.69 5.12 47.70
N ARG A 26 67.10 3.93 47.54
CA ARG A 26 67.71 2.86 46.77
C ARG A 26 67.88 3.44 45.37
N SER A 27 69.13 3.63 44.96
CA SER A 27 69.50 3.98 43.60
C SER A 27 68.80 3.02 42.64
N VAL A 28 67.91 3.57 41.81
CA VAL A 28 67.36 2.85 40.66
C VAL A 28 68.57 2.45 39.80
N PRO A 29 68.75 1.16 39.45
CA PRO A 29 69.85 0.77 38.57
C PRO A 29 69.73 1.54 37.26
N ALA A 30 70.83 2.13 36.80
CA ALA A 30 70.89 2.80 35.51
C ALA A 30 70.53 1.78 34.42
N LEU A 31 69.47 2.08 33.66
CA LEU A 31 69.08 1.29 32.50
C LEU A 31 70.23 1.30 31.48
N PRO A 32 70.54 0.16 30.83
CA PRO A 32 71.54 0.13 29.78
C PRO A 32 71.12 1.05 28.63
N ALA A 33 72.08 1.71 27.98
CA ALA A 33 71.84 2.81 27.03
C ALA A 33 70.92 2.48 25.83
N GLY A 34 70.65 1.19 25.53
CA GLY A 34 69.69 0.77 24.50
C GLY A 34 68.28 0.42 25.01
N ALA A 35 68.10 0.11 26.29
CA ALA A 35 66.79 -0.27 26.83
C ALA A 35 65.81 0.92 26.90
N SER A 36 66.35 2.14 27.01
CA SER A 36 65.54 3.37 26.94
C SER A 36 65.01 3.63 25.53
N ASP A 37 65.82 3.34 24.50
CA ASP A 37 65.46 3.57 23.11
C ASP A 37 64.44 2.52 22.62
N ASP A 38 64.60 1.26 23.05
CA ASP A 38 63.64 0.18 22.77
C ASP A 38 62.26 0.47 23.40
N LEU A 39 62.23 0.95 24.64
CA LEU A 39 60.99 1.38 25.32
C LEU A 39 60.33 2.57 24.62
N GLN A 40 61.12 3.52 24.10
CA GLN A 40 60.60 4.66 23.35
C GLN A 40 59.99 4.23 22.01
N ALA A 41 60.62 3.27 21.32
CA ALA A 41 60.09 2.69 20.09
C ALA A 41 58.78 1.93 20.33
N GLU A 42 58.68 1.15 21.41
CA GLU A 42 57.47 0.43 21.80
C GLU A 42 56.32 1.39 22.14
N VAL A 43 56.60 2.47 22.89
CA VAL A 43 55.61 3.52 23.20
C VAL A 43 55.11 4.21 21.92
N ALA A 44 55.98 4.45 20.93
CA ALA A 44 55.58 5.04 19.67
C ALA A 44 54.61 4.13 18.89
N VAL A 45 54.92 2.83 18.79
CA VAL A 45 54.04 1.85 18.13
C VAL A 45 52.70 1.71 18.86
N LEU A 46 52.71 1.65 20.20
CA LEU A 46 51.48 1.58 21.00
C LEU A 46 50.60 2.82 20.83
N THR A 47 51.22 3.99 20.66
CA THR A 47 50.50 5.25 20.42
C THR A 47 49.82 5.24 19.05
N GLU A 48 50.52 4.80 18.00
CA GLU A 48 49.95 4.65 16.66
C GLU A 48 48.79 3.63 16.63
N LEU A 49 48.95 2.48 17.31
CA LEU A 49 47.88 1.48 17.43
C LEU A 49 46.66 2.03 18.16
N LEU A 50 46.86 2.85 19.20
CA LEU A 50 45.77 3.50 19.93
C LEU A 50 45.04 4.50 19.02
N GLU A 51 45.76 5.28 18.20
CA GLU A 51 45.14 6.20 17.25
C GLU A 51 44.28 5.46 16.19
N VAL A 52 44.77 4.32 15.68
CA VAL A 52 44.02 3.48 14.74
C VAL A 52 42.77 2.87 15.40
N ALA A 53 42.90 2.43 16.66
CA ALA A 53 41.77 1.90 17.42
C ALA A 53 40.71 2.97 17.68
N ASP A 54 41.11 4.18 18.07
CA ASP A 54 40.22 5.33 18.27
C ASP A 54 39.49 5.72 16.98
N GLN A 55 40.19 5.75 15.84
CA GLN A 55 39.57 6.01 14.54
C GLN A 55 38.56 4.91 14.16
N SER A 56 38.89 3.65 14.44
CA SER A 56 38.00 2.52 14.16
C SER A 56 36.76 2.54 15.06
N LEU A 57 36.93 2.89 16.34
CA LEU A 57 35.84 3.05 17.28
C LEU A 57 34.89 4.17 16.84
N ARG A 58 35.42 5.34 16.45
CA ARG A 58 34.60 6.46 15.95
C ARG A 58 33.77 6.07 14.73
N ARG A 59 34.36 5.35 13.77
CA ARG A 59 33.62 4.86 12.59
C ARG A 59 32.49 3.91 12.98
N ALA A 60 32.77 2.99 13.92
CA ALA A 60 31.75 2.05 14.41
C ALA A 60 30.63 2.77 15.19
N GLU A 61 30.96 3.80 15.96
CA GLU A 61 29.98 4.66 16.65
C GLU A 61 29.10 5.41 15.65
N GLU A 62 29.70 6.03 14.63
CA GLU A 62 28.97 6.71 13.55
C GLU A 62 28.03 5.75 12.79
N GLU A 63 28.51 4.53 12.48
CA GLU A 63 27.71 3.49 11.85
C GLU A 63 26.57 3.01 12.76
N THR A 64 26.83 2.86 14.05
CA THR A 64 25.82 2.48 15.04
C THR A 64 24.72 3.54 15.14
N VAL A 65 25.09 4.82 15.15
CA VAL A 65 24.12 5.93 15.12
C VAL A 65 23.29 5.88 13.84
N SER A 66 23.93 5.77 12.67
CA SER A 66 23.22 5.73 11.38
C SER A 66 22.26 4.54 11.28
N LEU A 67 22.68 3.35 11.69
CA LEU A 67 21.81 2.17 11.70
C LEU A 67 20.67 2.30 12.71
N THR A 68 20.91 2.91 13.87
CA THR A 68 19.86 3.18 14.86
C THR A 68 18.80 4.13 14.32
N GLU A 69 19.22 5.20 13.63
CA GLU A 69 18.30 6.13 12.97
C GLU A 69 17.49 5.43 11.86
N GLN A 70 18.12 4.60 11.03
CA GLN A 70 17.42 3.81 10.01
C GLN A 70 16.40 2.84 10.63
N LEU A 71 16.75 2.16 11.72
CA LEU A 71 15.84 1.28 12.45
C LEU A 71 14.64 2.05 13.01
N GLN A 72 14.85 3.26 13.54
CA GLN A 72 13.75 4.09 14.05
C GLN A 72 12.79 4.50 12.93
N VAL A 73 13.29 4.87 11.76
CA VAL A 73 12.46 5.21 10.60
C VAL A 73 11.61 4.01 10.18
N VAL A 74 12.23 2.84 9.98
CA VAL A 74 11.51 1.61 9.58
C VAL A 74 10.50 1.18 10.64
N GLN A 75 10.82 1.33 11.93
CA GLN A 75 9.88 1.04 13.02
C GLN A 75 8.67 1.97 12.98
N ALA A 76 8.88 3.26 12.78
CA ALA A 76 7.79 4.23 12.68
C ALA A 76 6.88 3.96 11.46
N GLU A 77 7.47 3.61 10.31
CA GLU A 77 6.71 3.22 9.12
C GLU A 77 5.88 1.97 9.35
N ARG A 78 6.46 0.94 9.98
CA ARG A 78 5.75 -0.29 10.35
C ARG A 78 4.59 0.00 11.29
N ASP A 79 4.81 0.84 12.31
CA ASP A 79 3.78 1.14 13.30
C ASP A 79 2.59 1.89 12.67
N ALA A 80 2.87 2.81 11.74
CA ALA A 80 1.82 3.47 10.95
C ALA A 80 1.05 2.48 10.06
N GLU A 81 1.74 1.56 9.37
CA GLU A 81 1.09 0.53 8.55
C GLU A 81 0.22 -0.42 9.39
N LEU A 82 0.66 -0.78 10.60
CA LEU A 82 -0.13 -1.57 11.54
C LEU A 82 -1.39 -0.83 12.00
N GLU A 83 -1.29 0.46 12.28
CA GLU A 83 -2.45 1.29 12.66
C GLU A 83 -3.48 1.35 11.53
N ASP A 84 -3.05 1.57 10.29
CA ASP A 84 -3.90 1.53 9.09
C ASP A 84 -4.57 0.16 8.90
N HIS A 85 -3.82 -0.92 9.13
CA HIS A 85 -4.35 -2.28 9.03
C HIS A 85 -5.42 -2.56 10.09
N LEU A 86 -5.18 -2.15 11.35
CA LEU A 86 -6.16 -2.26 12.43
C LEU A 86 -7.42 -1.44 12.14
N GLY A 87 -7.27 -0.24 11.58
CA GLY A 87 -8.39 0.57 11.10
C GLY A 87 -9.23 -0.17 10.07
N THR A 88 -8.58 -0.74 9.05
CA THR A 88 -9.23 -1.53 7.99
C THR A 88 -9.95 -2.76 8.54
N LEU A 89 -9.35 -3.45 9.53
CA LEU A 89 -9.98 -4.58 10.21
C LEU A 89 -11.23 -4.15 10.99
N GLY A 90 -11.18 -3.03 11.71
CA GLY A 90 -12.33 -2.49 12.43
C GLY A 90 -13.48 -2.08 11.50
N GLU A 91 -13.19 -1.52 10.32
CA GLU A 91 -14.19 -1.24 9.29
C GLU A 91 -14.82 -2.54 8.74
N LEU A 92 -14.01 -3.57 8.50
CA LEU A 92 -14.48 -4.88 8.06
C LEU A 92 -15.39 -5.54 9.09
N GLU A 93 -15.03 -5.49 10.37
CA GLU A 93 -15.87 -6.01 11.47
C GLU A 93 -17.20 -5.27 11.56
N ARG A 94 -17.18 -3.92 11.44
CA ARG A 94 -18.40 -3.12 11.43
C ARG A 94 -19.30 -3.46 10.25
N ALA A 95 -18.75 -3.57 9.05
CA ALA A 95 -19.50 -3.95 7.86
C ALA A 95 -20.09 -5.36 7.96
N ARG A 96 -19.36 -6.30 8.57
CA ARG A 96 -19.88 -7.66 8.86
C ARG A 96 -21.06 -7.61 9.84
N ALA A 97 -20.91 -6.89 10.96
CA ALA A 97 -21.96 -6.75 11.95
C ALA A 97 -23.23 -6.09 11.37
N GLU A 98 -23.07 -5.07 10.53
CA GLU A 98 -24.18 -4.46 9.80
C GLU A 98 -24.85 -5.45 8.84
N GLY A 99 -24.06 -6.24 8.10
CA GLY A 99 -24.57 -7.29 7.21
C GLY A 99 -25.36 -8.36 7.97
N ASP A 100 -24.90 -8.77 9.14
CA ASP A 100 -25.59 -9.74 9.98
C ASP A 100 -26.90 -9.16 10.54
N ALA A 101 -26.89 -7.92 11.03
CA ALA A 101 -28.08 -7.23 11.51
C ALA A 101 -29.15 -7.07 10.41
N LEU A 102 -28.74 -6.74 9.18
CA LEU A 102 -29.63 -6.65 8.02
C LEU A 102 -30.19 -8.02 7.64
N ARG A 103 -29.35 -9.07 7.64
CA ARG A 103 -29.80 -10.44 7.37
C ARG A 103 -30.85 -10.89 8.38
N GLU A 104 -30.62 -10.67 9.67
CA GLU A 104 -31.59 -10.97 10.71
C GLU A 104 -32.89 -10.18 10.56
N ALA A 105 -32.80 -8.91 10.16
CA ALA A 105 -33.99 -8.08 9.89
C ALA A 105 -34.82 -8.62 8.72
N LEU A 106 -34.18 -9.04 7.62
CA LEU A 106 -34.85 -9.65 6.47
C LEU A 106 -35.51 -10.99 6.84
N LEU A 107 -34.82 -11.84 7.61
CA LEU A 107 -35.37 -13.10 8.10
C LEU A 107 -36.60 -12.88 8.99
N ARG A 108 -36.56 -11.89 9.90
CA ARG A 108 -37.73 -11.50 10.73
C ARG A 108 -38.91 -11.01 9.91
N GLN A 109 -38.68 -10.45 8.72
CA GLN A 109 -39.72 -10.04 7.78
C GLN A 109 -40.21 -11.19 6.87
N GLY A 110 -39.66 -12.40 7.02
CA GLY A 110 -40.02 -13.56 6.20
C GLY A 110 -39.40 -13.54 4.79
N ARG A 111 -38.40 -12.70 4.53
CA ARG A 111 -37.75 -12.53 3.21
C ARG A 111 -36.62 -13.54 3.00
N TYR A 112 -36.93 -14.82 3.19
CA TYR A 112 -35.95 -15.92 3.17
C TYR A 112 -35.26 -16.09 1.80
N GLU A 113 -36.00 -15.94 0.70
CA GLU A 113 -35.45 -16.10 -0.66
C GLU A 113 -34.37 -15.06 -0.96
N GLU A 114 -34.54 -13.83 -0.48
CA GLU A 114 -33.55 -12.76 -0.69
C GLU A 114 -32.26 -13.01 0.10
N VAL A 115 -32.38 -13.56 1.31
CA VAL A 115 -31.23 -13.97 2.11
C VAL A 115 -30.49 -15.13 1.45
N ALA A 116 -31.21 -16.13 0.93
CA ALA A 116 -30.62 -17.25 0.21
C ALA A 116 -29.92 -16.79 -1.08
N ALA A 117 -30.56 -15.94 -1.88
CA ALA A 117 -29.97 -15.38 -3.10
C ALA A 117 -28.70 -14.57 -2.81
N ALA A 118 -28.68 -13.81 -1.72
CA ALA A 118 -27.50 -13.06 -1.31
C ALA A 118 -26.33 -13.97 -0.85
N ALA A 119 -26.63 -15.15 -0.29
CA ALA A 119 -25.61 -16.13 0.12
C ALA A 119 -25.00 -16.90 -1.06
N GLU A 120 -25.78 -17.16 -2.10
CA GLU A 120 -25.35 -17.86 -3.33
C GLU A 120 -24.57 -16.95 -4.30
N ALA A 121 -24.59 -15.63 -4.11
CA ALA A 121 -23.81 -14.71 -4.93
C ALA A 121 -22.30 -15.01 -4.79
N PRO A 122 -21.53 -15.09 -5.90
CA PRO A 122 -20.12 -15.41 -5.86
C PRO A 122 -19.38 -14.45 -4.90
N ALA A 123 -18.87 -15.01 -3.80
CA ALA A 123 -18.20 -14.22 -2.78
C ALA A 123 -16.82 -13.75 -3.27
N GLY A 124 -16.45 -12.53 -2.85
CA GLY A 124 -15.10 -11.98 -3.01
C GLY A 124 -14.78 -11.40 -4.39
N LEU A 125 -13.57 -10.84 -4.47
CA LEU A 125 -13.00 -10.29 -5.70
C LEU A 125 -12.45 -11.43 -6.56
N PRO A 126 -12.54 -11.36 -7.90
CA PRO A 126 -11.91 -12.35 -8.76
C PRO A 126 -10.40 -12.35 -8.55
N THR A 127 -9.81 -13.54 -8.63
CA THR A 127 -8.38 -13.76 -8.37
C THR A 127 -7.53 -13.76 -9.64
N SER A 128 -8.16 -13.79 -10.81
CA SER A 128 -7.56 -13.72 -12.16
C SER A 128 -8.56 -13.15 -13.17
N PHE A 129 -8.10 -12.81 -14.38
CA PHE A 129 -8.97 -12.44 -15.48
C PHE A 129 -9.79 -13.62 -16.02
N ALA A 130 -9.29 -14.85 -15.92
CA ALA A 130 -10.10 -16.05 -16.17
C ALA A 130 -11.30 -16.14 -15.19
N ASP A 131 -11.07 -15.98 -13.89
CA ASP A 131 -12.11 -15.97 -12.85
C ASP A 131 -13.07 -14.78 -13.04
N LEU A 132 -12.53 -13.59 -13.36
CA LEU A 132 -13.35 -12.43 -13.75
C LEU A 132 -14.28 -12.77 -14.92
N TRP A 133 -13.76 -13.42 -15.96
CA TRP A 133 -14.49 -13.73 -17.19
C TRP A 133 -15.70 -14.64 -16.93
N GLU A 134 -15.54 -15.64 -16.06
CA GLU A 134 -16.61 -16.56 -15.68
C GLU A 134 -17.75 -15.86 -14.93
N ARG A 135 -17.43 -14.77 -14.20
CA ARG A 135 -18.40 -13.99 -13.44
C ARG A 135 -19.12 -12.91 -14.27
N LEU A 136 -18.66 -12.60 -15.49
CA LEU A 136 -19.27 -11.51 -16.29
C LEU A 136 -20.76 -11.75 -16.58
N GLY A 137 -21.19 -13.02 -16.67
CA GLY A 137 -22.59 -13.38 -16.90
C GLY A 137 -23.53 -13.03 -15.75
N THR A 138 -23.02 -12.69 -14.56
CA THR A 138 -23.86 -12.28 -13.42
C THR A 138 -24.28 -10.80 -13.49
N LEU A 139 -23.71 -10.01 -14.41
CA LEU A 139 -24.05 -8.60 -14.60
C LEU A 139 -25.26 -8.47 -15.53
N VAL A 140 -26.31 -7.78 -15.08
CA VAL A 140 -27.59 -7.69 -15.80
C VAL A 140 -27.60 -6.49 -16.75
N HIS A 141 -26.98 -5.39 -16.32
CA HIS A 141 -26.97 -4.11 -17.02
C HIS A 141 -25.67 -3.83 -17.77
N VAL A 142 -24.68 -4.72 -17.67
CA VAL A 142 -23.44 -4.68 -18.45
C VAL A 142 -23.42 -5.83 -19.44
N ARG A 143 -23.07 -5.54 -20.70
CA ARG A 143 -22.84 -6.54 -21.75
C ARG A 143 -21.39 -6.48 -22.19
N VAL A 144 -20.69 -7.60 -22.10
CA VAL A 144 -19.28 -7.70 -22.51
C VAL A 144 -19.21 -8.30 -23.91
N THR A 145 -18.65 -7.52 -24.83
CA THR A 145 -18.40 -7.88 -26.23
C THR A 145 -16.90 -7.92 -26.56
N ALA A 146 -16.06 -7.67 -25.55
CA ALA A 146 -14.61 -7.75 -25.64
C ALA A 146 -14.09 -9.13 -26.08
N ASP A 147 -12.90 -9.15 -26.70
CA ASP A 147 -12.23 -10.39 -27.04
C ASP A 147 -11.67 -11.09 -25.78
N ARG A 148 -12.24 -12.26 -25.47
CA ARG A 148 -11.83 -13.13 -24.36
C ARG A 148 -10.33 -13.39 -24.34
N ARG A 149 -9.69 -13.61 -25.50
CA ARG A 149 -8.26 -13.96 -25.57
C ARG A 149 -7.40 -12.83 -25.06
N ILE A 150 -7.72 -11.59 -25.45
CA ILE A 150 -7.00 -10.39 -25.01
C ILE A 150 -7.11 -10.22 -23.49
N THR A 151 -8.31 -10.43 -22.95
CA THR A 151 -8.55 -10.28 -21.52
C THR A 151 -7.82 -11.34 -20.70
N LEU A 152 -7.85 -12.60 -21.13
CA LEU A 152 -7.17 -13.69 -20.42
C LEU A 152 -5.64 -13.60 -20.52
N ALA A 153 -5.09 -13.03 -21.59
CA ALA A 153 -3.65 -12.83 -21.72
C ALA A 153 -3.07 -11.92 -20.61
N LEU A 154 -3.90 -11.12 -19.93
CA LEU A 154 -3.49 -10.32 -18.78
C LEU A 154 -3.09 -11.18 -17.57
N ASP A 155 -3.50 -12.45 -17.50
CA ASP A 155 -3.13 -13.37 -16.41
C ASP A 155 -1.65 -13.75 -16.41
N GLU A 156 -0.92 -13.48 -17.50
CA GLU A 156 0.53 -13.67 -17.58
C GLU A 156 1.32 -12.61 -16.78
N GLN A 157 0.65 -11.57 -16.28
CA GLN A 157 1.27 -10.44 -15.60
C GLN A 157 1.27 -10.62 -14.08
N ALA A 158 2.32 -10.18 -13.41
CA ALA A 158 2.47 -10.34 -11.96
C ALA A 158 1.34 -9.67 -11.16
N GLU A 159 0.81 -8.56 -11.66
CA GLU A 159 -0.26 -7.80 -11.03
C GLU A 159 -1.68 -8.22 -11.49
N ALA A 160 -1.81 -9.31 -12.24
CA ALA A 160 -3.08 -9.77 -12.83
C ALA A 160 -4.22 -9.83 -11.81
N ARG A 161 -3.96 -10.42 -10.63
CA ARG A 161 -4.95 -10.52 -9.54
C ARG A 161 -5.48 -9.14 -9.13
N THR A 162 -4.60 -8.16 -8.95
CA THR A 162 -4.96 -6.80 -8.55
C THR A 162 -5.78 -6.11 -9.65
N TRP A 163 -5.39 -6.30 -10.91
CA TRP A 163 -6.12 -5.69 -12.03
C TRP A 163 -7.48 -6.36 -12.27
N ALA A 164 -7.59 -7.68 -12.10
CA ALA A 164 -8.86 -8.40 -12.17
C ALA A 164 -9.83 -7.91 -11.09
N ALA A 165 -9.36 -7.76 -9.85
CA ALA A 165 -10.14 -7.19 -8.76
C ALA A 165 -10.64 -5.77 -9.08
N LYS A 166 -9.78 -4.91 -9.63
CA LYS A 166 -10.17 -3.55 -10.04
C LYS A 166 -11.13 -3.54 -11.22
N ALA A 167 -10.93 -4.42 -12.20
CA ALA A 167 -11.85 -4.57 -13.33
C ALA A 167 -13.25 -4.94 -12.83
N TRP A 168 -13.34 -5.88 -11.89
CA TRP A 168 -14.61 -6.23 -11.24
C TRP A 168 -15.26 -5.05 -10.53
N SER A 169 -14.51 -4.30 -9.72
CA SER A 169 -15.04 -3.08 -9.07
C SER A 169 -15.54 -2.05 -10.08
N GLY A 170 -14.81 -1.87 -11.19
CA GLY A 170 -15.21 -0.99 -12.29
C GLY A 170 -16.49 -1.45 -12.98
N LEU A 171 -16.61 -2.73 -13.29
CA LEU A 171 -17.80 -3.33 -13.91
C LEU A 171 -19.01 -3.28 -12.98
N ALA A 172 -18.82 -3.54 -11.68
CA ALA A 172 -19.87 -3.40 -10.68
C ALA A 172 -20.34 -1.94 -10.52
N ALA A 173 -19.45 -0.96 -10.70
CA ALA A 173 -19.82 0.45 -10.73
C ALA A 173 -20.62 0.81 -12.00
N LEU A 174 -20.25 0.28 -13.16
CA LEU A 174 -21.00 0.45 -14.41
C LEU A 174 -22.40 -0.19 -14.32
N GLU A 175 -22.51 -1.38 -13.71
CA GLU A 175 -23.77 -2.05 -13.40
C GLU A 175 -24.65 -1.17 -12.51
N SER A 176 -24.08 -0.66 -11.41
CA SER A 176 -24.78 0.24 -10.49
C SER A 176 -25.23 1.53 -11.18
N TYR A 177 -24.37 2.11 -12.03
CA TYR A 177 -24.71 3.29 -12.82
C TYR A 177 -25.88 3.03 -13.74
N ALA A 178 -25.84 1.93 -14.50
CA ALA A 178 -26.87 1.60 -15.47
C ALA A 178 -28.23 1.36 -14.80
N ALA A 179 -28.26 0.69 -13.65
CA ALA A 179 -29.47 0.55 -12.83
C ALA A 179 -30.02 1.93 -12.40
N HIS A 180 -29.18 2.80 -11.83
CA HIS A 180 -29.61 4.13 -11.39
C HIS A 180 -30.05 5.03 -12.54
N ARG A 181 -29.43 4.91 -13.72
CA ARG A 181 -29.85 5.65 -14.93
C ARG A 181 -31.24 5.25 -15.38
N LYS A 182 -31.58 3.96 -15.30
CA LYS A 182 -32.95 3.47 -15.57
C LYS A 182 -33.96 3.99 -14.56
N ASP A 183 -33.53 4.12 -13.29
CA ASP A 183 -34.35 4.66 -12.20
C ASP A 183 -34.40 6.20 -12.16
N GLY A 184 -33.86 6.87 -13.18
CA GLY A 184 -34.03 8.31 -13.38
C GLY A 184 -32.85 9.19 -12.94
N PHE A 185 -31.71 8.63 -12.54
CA PHE A 185 -30.48 9.43 -12.37
C PHE A 185 -30.16 10.17 -13.66
N ALA A 186 -29.85 11.47 -13.59
CA ALA A 186 -29.51 12.29 -14.74
C ALA A 186 -28.01 12.63 -14.75
N GLY A 187 -27.30 12.14 -15.77
CA GLY A 187 -25.86 12.39 -15.93
C GLY A 187 -25.14 11.21 -16.57
N GLY A 188 -23.86 11.42 -16.92
CA GLY A 188 -22.99 10.35 -17.41
C GLY A 188 -22.26 9.62 -16.28
N PHE A 189 -21.57 8.52 -16.61
CA PHE A 189 -20.87 7.68 -15.64
C PHE A 189 -19.84 8.43 -14.77
N HIS A 190 -19.08 9.38 -15.35
CA HIS A 190 -18.13 10.19 -14.56
C HIS A 190 -18.85 11.06 -13.51
N GLN A 191 -20.00 11.65 -13.85
CA GLN A 191 -20.79 12.43 -12.89
C GLN A 191 -21.35 11.54 -11.79
N PHE A 192 -21.80 10.32 -12.15
CA PHE A 192 -22.23 9.31 -11.19
C PHE A 192 -21.13 8.94 -10.19
N CYS A 193 -19.90 8.72 -10.65
CA CYS A 193 -18.77 8.43 -9.75
C CYS A 193 -18.39 9.63 -8.87
N ARG A 194 -18.57 10.86 -9.37
CA ARG A 194 -18.23 12.08 -8.64
C ARG A 194 -19.24 12.44 -7.57
N ASN A 195 -20.52 12.29 -7.87
CA ASN A 195 -21.63 12.62 -6.99
C ASN A 195 -22.61 11.44 -6.94
N PRO A 196 -22.25 10.34 -6.26
CA PRO A 196 -23.07 9.15 -6.26
C PRO A 196 -24.40 9.34 -5.55
N PRO A 197 -25.49 8.77 -6.10
CA PRO A 197 -26.71 8.53 -5.34
C PRO A 197 -26.46 7.61 -4.14
N THR A 198 -27.33 7.67 -3.13
CA THR A 198 -27.25 6.80 -1.95
C THR A 198 -27.28 5.32 -2.36
N GLY A 199 -26.33 4.54 -1.85
CA GLY A 199 -26.24 3.10 -2.13
C GLY A 199 -25.58 2.75 -3.47
N ALA A 200 -25.12 3.74 -4.25
CA ALA A 200 -24.40 3.50 -5.48
C ALA A 200 -23.02 2.89 -5.25
N ARG A 201 -22.65 1.90 -6.06
CA ARG A 201 -21.26 1.43 -6.18
C ARG A 201 -20.54 2.32 -7.18
N VAL A 202 -19.39 2.87 -6.79
CA VAL A 202 -18.61 3.80 -7.62
C VAL A 202 -17.22 3.28 -7.92
N TYR A 203 -16.61 3.86 -8.95
CA TYR A 203 -15.21 3.70 -9.27
C TYR A 203 -14.45 5.00 -9.03
N PRO A 204 -13.15 4.99 -8.66
CA PRO A 204 -12.41 6.21 -8.39
C PRO A 204 -12.42 7.15 -9.60
N VAL A 205 -12.91 8.38 -9.41
CA VAL A 205 -13.09 9.37 -10.49
C VAL A 205 -11.80 9.63 -11.27
N SER A 206 -10.65 9.65 -10.59
CA SER A 206 -9.33 9.84 -11.22
C SER A 206 -8.93 8.72 -12.19
N GLN A 207 -9.58 7.56 -12.08
CA GLN A 207 -9.38 6.39 -12.93
C GLN A 207 -10.47 6.24 -14.00
N VAL A 208 -11.42 7.17 -14.09
CA VAL A 208 -12.43 7.24 -15.15
C VAL A 208 -12.00 8.30 -16.17
N ALA A 209 -12.00 7.94 -17.45
CA ALA A 209 -11.85 8.88 -18.55
C ALA A 209 -13.04 8.71 -19.49
N MET A 210 -13.73 9.80 -19.83
CA MET A 210 -14.88 9.75 -20.74
C MET A 210 -14.50 9.96 -22.21
N THR A 211 -13.31 10.49 -22.46
CA THR A 211 -12.80 10.78 -23.80
C THR A 211 -11.31 10.44 -23.90
N GLU A 212 -10.85 10.15 -25.11
CA GLU A 212 -9.44 10.08 -25.45
C GLU A 212 -8.96 11.46 -25.89
N THR A 213 -7.64 11.66 -25.91
CA THR A 213 -7.09 12.93 -26.41
C THR A 213 -7.30 13.04 -27.92
N SER A 214 -7.57 14.25 -28.41
CA SER A 214 -7.75 14.51 -29.84
C SER A 214 -6.54 14.07 -30.66
N ALA A 215 -5.33 14.26 -30.14
CA ALA A 215 -4.09 13.81 -30.76
C ALA A 215 -3.97 12.27 -30.86
N THR A 216 -4.44 11.54 -29.84
CA THR A 216 -4.52 10.07 -29.89
C THR A 216 -5.57 9.62 -30.89
N MET A 217 -6.76 10.22 -30.87
CA MET A 217 -7.84 9.85 -31.81
C MET A 217 -7.45 10.11 -33.27
N ALA A 218 -6.77 11.22 -33.55
CA ALA A 218 -6.30 11.54 -34.90
C ALA A 218 -5.28 10.53 -35.44
N ALA A 219 -4.48 9.91 -34.57
CA ALA A 219 -3.41 8.99 -34.98
C ALA A 219 -3.77 7.50 -34.86
N TYR A 220 -4.56 7.15 -33.85
CA TYR A 220 -4.81 5.78 -33.40
C TYR A 220 -6.29 5.53 -33.06
N GLY A 221 -7.21 6.39 -33.51
CA GLY A 221 -8.64 6.29 -33.23
C GLY A 221 -9.25 4.95 -33.69
N GLN A 222 -8.73 4.35 -34.75
CA GLN A 222 -9.18 3.06 -35.26
C GLN A 222 -9.01 1.91 -34.25
N GLU A 223 -8.07 2.01 -33.31
CA GLU A 223 -7.92 1.01 -32.23
C GLU A 223 -9.00 1.14 -31.14
N ARG A 224 -9.79 2.22 -31.16
CA ARG A 224 -10.88 2.46 -30.22
C ARG A 224 -12.23 2.08 -30.83
N ILE A 225 -12.22 1.46 -32.00
CA ILE A 225 -13.39 0.84 -32.61
C ILE A 225 -13.42 -0.60 -32.11
N PHE A 226 -14.47 -0.96 -31.37
CA PHE A 226 -14.61 -2.27 -30.77
C PHE A 226 -15.96 -2.91 -31.12
N PRO A 227 -16.07 -4.24 -31.02
CA PRO A 227 -17.35 -4.91 -31.10
C PRO A 227 -18.34 -4.34 -30.09
N ALA A 228 -19.53 -4.01 -30.55
CA ALA A 228 -20.68 -3.63 -29.76
C ALA A 228 -21.77 -4.71 -29.87
N LEU A 229 -23.01 -4.38 -29.53
CA LEU A 229 -24.12 -5.34 -29.60
C LEU A 229 -24.42 -5.75 -31.04
N GLU A 230 -24.97 -6.95 -31.21
CA GLU A 230 -25.43 -7.48 -32.51
C GLU A 230 -24.33 -7.52 -33.59
N GLY A 231 -23.06 -7.60 -33.19
CA GLY A 231 -21.92 -7.65 -34.11
C GLY A 231 -21.62 -6.32 -34.80
N THR A 232 -22.21 -5.22 -34.32
CA THR A 232 -21.86 -3.87 -34.78
C THR A 232 -20.49 -3.45 -34.22
N GLU A 233 -19.90 -2.42 -34.82
CA GLU A 233 -18.70 -1.78 -34.29
C GLU A 233 -19.03 -0.37 -33.80
N ALA A 234 -18.43 0.03 -32.68
CA ALA A 234 -18.61 1.35 -32.11
C ALA A 234 -17.28 1.94 -31.63
N GLU A 235 -17.13 3.25 -31.80
CA GLU A 235 -16.04 4.00 -31.18
C GLU A 235 -16.29 4.12 -29.67
N MET A 236 -15.38 3.59 -28.85
CA MET A 236 -15.45 3.65 -27.39
C MET A 236 -14.22 4.35 -26.83
N GLN A 237 -14.34 5.68 -26.67
CA GLN A 237 -13.29 6.48 -26.04
C GLN A 237 -13.31 6.37 -24.51
N ALA A 238 -14.49 6.21 -23.92
CA ALA A 238 -14.64 6.13 -22.48
C ALA A 238 -13.99 4.85 -21.95
N HIS A 239 -13.19 4.99 -20.90
CA HIS A 239 -12.45 3.87 -20.33
C HIS A 239 -12.14 4.02 -18.84
N LEU A 240 -11.99 2.86 -18.19
CA LEU A 240 -11.49 2.73 -16.83
C LEU A 240 -10.00 2.38 -16.85
N LYS A 241 -9.22 2.98 -15.96
CA LYS A 241 -7.80 2.67 -15.76
C LYS A 241 -7.67 1.64 -14.64
N LEU A 242 -7.08 0.48 -14.93
CA LEU A 242 -6.85 -0.56 -13.91
C LEU A 242 -5.49 -0.38 -13.22
N ALA A 243 -4.53 0.19 -13.93
CA ALA A 243 -3.26 0.62 -13.38
C ALA A 243 -2.95 2.06 -13.82
N PRO A 244 -2.54 2.95 -12.89
CA PRO A 244 -2.16 4.31 -13.23
C PRO A 244 -0.75 4.41 -13.82
N ARG A 245 0.10 3.40 -13.60
CA ARG A 245 1.51 3.33 -14.01
C ARG A 245 1.90 1.89 -14.32
N GLY A 246 2.96 1.70 -15.11
CA GLY A 246 3.48 0.39 -15.54
C GLY A 246 3.53 0.25 -17.06
N ASN A 247 4.10 -0.85 -17.55
CA ASN A 247 4.25 -1.07 -19.00
C ASN A 247 2.94 -1.52 -19.68
N VAL A 248 2.12 -2.35 -19.00
CA VAL A 248 0.89 -2.90 -19.61
C VAL A 248 -0.32 -1.98 -19.40
N CYS A 249 -0.39 -1.27 -18.27
CA CYS A 249 -1.47 -0.33 -17.89
C CYS A 249 -2.89 -0.69 -18.39
N PRO A 250 -3.47 -1.85 -17.99
CA PRO A 250 -4.70 -2.32 -18.59
C PRO A 250 -5.88 -1.36 -18.44
N ARG A 251 -6.79 -1.42 -19.41
CA ARG A 251 -7.98 -0.58 -19.51
C ARG A 251 -9.23 -1.37 -19.83
N VAL A 252 -10.37 -0.84 -19.41
CA VAL A 252 -11.71 -1.31 -19.79
C VAL A 252 -12.35 -0.21 -20.63
N HIS A 253 -12.51 -0.39 -21.93
CA HIS A 253 -13.25 0.55 -22.78
C HIS A 253 -14.73 0.17 -22.84
N PHE A 254 -15.60 1.17 -22.76
CA PHE A 254 -17.03 0.97 -22.73
C PHE A 254 -17.80 2.05 -23.50
N LEU A 255 -19.00 1.67 -23.92
CA LEU A 255 -20.03 2.54 -24.50
C LEU A 255 -21.19 2.63 -23.52
N ASP A 256 -21.57 3.87 -23.19
CA ASP A 256 -22.79 4.14 -22.42
C ASP A 256 -23.99 4.12 -23.36
N ASP A 257 -24.67 2.97 -23.43
CA ASP A 257 -25.87 2.77 -24.24
C ASP A 257 -27.10 2.51 -23.35
N VAL A 258 -27.13 3.14 -22.18
CA VAL A 258 -28.17 2.90 -21.16
C VAL A 258 -29.45 3.68 -21.44
N ALA A 259 -29.33 4.93 -21.91
CA ALA A 259 -30.47 5.81 -22.08
C ALA A 259 -30.27 6.79 -23.23
N GLY A 260 -31.35 7.04 -23.97
CA GLY A 260 -31.33 7.86 -25.18
C GLY A 260 -32.29 7.28 -26.21
N LYS A 261 -32.52 8.01 -27.30
CA LYS A 261 -33.35 7.51 -28.40
C LYS A 261 -32.62 6.37 -29.11
N GLY A 262 -33.18 5.17 -29.06
CA GLY A 262 -32.59 3.97 -29.68
C GLY A 262 -31.53 3.26 -28.85
N ALA A 263 -31.39 3.60 -27.57
CA ALA A 263 -30.43 2.94 -26.67
C ALA A 263 -30.86 1.52 -26.29
N SER A 264 -29.90 0.61 -26.15
CA SER A 264 -30.17 -0.80 -25.76
C SER A 264 -30.53 -0.98 -24.28
N GLY A 265 -30.27 0.02 -23.44
CA GLY A 265 -30.54 -0.06 -22.01
C GLY A 265 -29.42 -0.71 -21.20
N VAL A 266 -28.21 -0.84 -21.75
CA VAL A 266 -27.06 -1.45 -21.07
C VAL A 266 -25.78 -0.66 -21.32
N VAL A 267 -24.78 -0.86 -20.47
CA VAL A 267 -23.41 -0.47 -20.79
C VAL A 267 -22.76 -1.59 -21.58
N VAL A 268 -22.13 -1.26 -22.70
CA VAL A 268 -21.42 -2.24 -23.54
C VAL A 268 -19.92 -2.12 -23.30
N VAL A 269 -19.26 -3.22 -22.94
CA VAL A 269 -17.81 -3.27 -22.72
C VAL A 269 -17.16 -3.97 -23.90
N GLY A 270 -16.59 -3.16 -24.80
CA GLY A 270 -15.98 -3.65 -26.05
C GLY A 270 -14.51 -4.06 -25.91
N TYR A 271 -13.83 -3.71 -24.81
CA TYR A 271 -12.43 -4.08 -24.62
C TYR A 271 -12.03 -4.15 -23.16
N VAL A 272 -11.32 -5.21 -22.80
CA VAL A 272 -10.59 -5.37 -21.54
C VAL A 272 -9.22 -5.93 -21.88
N GLY A 273 -8.18 -5.10 -21.77
CA GLY A 273 -6.88 -5.46 -22.29
C GLY A 273 -5.78 -4.47 -21.93
N PRO A 274 -4.55 -4.70 -22.43
CA PRO A 274 -3.44 -3.75 -22.29
C PRO A 274 -3.78 -2.35 -22.80
N HIS A 275 -3.01 -1.37 -22.37
CA HIS A 275 -3.09 -0.02 -22.88
C HIS A 275 -2.86 0.00 -24.41
N LEU A 276 -3.79 0.59 -25.17
CA LEU A 276 -3.69 0.76 -26.62
C LEU A 276 -2.67 1.84 -27.03
N ARG A 277 -2.19 1.86 -28.26
CA ARG A 277 -1.13 2.81 -28.65
C ARG A 277 -1.57 4.26 -28.45
N ASN A 278 -0.64 5.09 -27.98
CA ASN A 278 -0.85 6.54 -27.85
C ASN A 278 0.44 7.28 -28.27
N LYS A 279 0.46 8.61 -28.18
CA LYS A 279 1.64 9.42 -28.56
C LYS A 279 2.78 9.43 -27.52
N ARG A 280 2.64 8.73 -26.38
CA ARG A 280 3.58 8.71 -25.25
C ARG A 280 4.19 7.34 -24.97
N THR A 281 3.53 6.26 -25.34
CA THR A 281 3.97 4.88 -25.20
C THR A 281 3.97 4.27 -26.60
N SER A 282 5.16 4.07 -27.14
CA SER A 282 5.41 3.45 -28.46
C SER A 282 5.67 1.97 -28.28
#